data_AF-A0A3S4W4A2-F1
#
_entry.id   AF-A0A3S4W4A2-F1
#
_cell.length_a   1.000
_cell.length_b   1.000
_cell.length_c   1.000
_cell.angle_alpha   90.00
_cell.angle_beta   90.00
_cell.angle_gamma   90.00
#
_symmetry.space_group_name_H-M   'P 1'
#
loop_
_entity.id
_entity.type
_entity.pdbx_description
1 polymer ?
#
loop_
_entity_poly.entity_id
_entity_poly.type
_entity_poly.pdbx_seq_one_letter_code
_entity_poly.pdbx_strand_id
1 'polypeptide(L)' 'MIVTELAVFEFEQDKLILKEHAPNVDLATIRAKTEADFIVADDFKPMVISQKGLSHD' A
#
# COMPACT_ATOMS: atom_id res chain seq x y z
N MET A 1 -0.28 6.03 -10.08
CA MET A 1 -0.20 4.87 -9.16
C MET A 1 1.25 4.71 -8.70
N ILE A 2 1.47 4.63 -7.40
CA ILE A 2 2.76 4.48 -6.72
C ILE A 2 2.69 3.17 -5.92
N VAL A 3 3.55 2.21 -6.25
CA VAL A 3 3.62 0.93 -5.54
C VAL A 3 4.92 0.89 -4.77
N THR A 4 4.83 0.59 -3.48
CA THR A 4 5.98 0.45 -2.58
C THR A 4 5.95 -0.93 -1.93
N GLU A 5 7.04 -1.28 -1.23
CA GLU A 5 7.08 -2.50 -0.41
C GLU A 5 6.04 -2.50 0.73
N LEU A 6 5.53 -1.33 1.14
CA LEU A 6 4.60 -1.17 2.25
C LEU A 6 3.15 -1.01 1.80
N ALA A 7 2.92 -0.31 0.68
CA ALA A 7 1.59 0.13 0.27
C ALA A 7 1.50 0.53 -1.22
N VAL A 8 0.29 0.41 -1.79
CA VAL A 8 -0.09 0.96 -3.09
C VAL A 8 -0.88 2.23 -2.86
N PHE A 9 -0.37 3.32 -3.41
CA PHE A 9 -1.03 4.62 -3.42
C PHE A 9 -1.45 4.98 -4.84
N GLU A 10 -2.57 5.66 -4.96
CA GLU A 10 -3.03 6.28 -6.19
C GLU A 10 -3.01 7.80 -5.99
N PHE A 11 -2.57 8.53 -7.01
CA PHE A 11 -2.56 9.98 -6.94
C PHE A 11 -3.78 10.49 -7.69
N GLU A 12 -4.78 10.96 -6.95
CA GLU A 12 -6.05 11.44 -7.49
C GLU A 12 -6.33 12.84 -6.96
N GLN A 13 -6.64 13.78 -7.85
CA GLN A 13 -7.00 15.16 -7.47
C GLN A 13 -6.00 15.83 -6.51
N ASP A 14 -4.70 15.65 -6.78
CA ASP A 14 -3.60 16.17 -5.96
C ASP A 14 -3.47 15.53 -4.56
N LYS A 15 -4.13 14.39 -4.34
CA LYS A 15 -4.12 13.67 -3.06
C LYS A 15 -3.59 12.26 -3.24
N LEU A 16 -2.84 11.80 -2.25
CA LEU A 16 -2.43 10.40 -2.15
C LEU A 16 -3.58 9.59 -1.55
N ILE A 17 -4.04 8.60 -2.29
CA ILE A 17 -5.10 7.68 -1.89
C ILE A 17 -4.46 6.33 -1.65
N LEU A 18 -4.45 5.86 -0.41
CA LEU A 18 -3.97 4.53 -0.04
C LEU A 18 -5.02 3.49 -0.45
N LYS A 19 -4.70 2.70 -1.48
CA LYS A 19 -5.58 1.67 -2.04
C LYS A 19 -5.33 0.32 -1.39
N GLU A 20 -4.06 -0.07 -1.26
CA GLU A 20 -3.68 -1.39 -0.75
C GLU A 20 -2.48 -1.30 0.19
N HIS A 21 -2.35 -2.25 1.11
CA HIS A 21 -1.19 -2.35 2.01
C HIS A 21 -0.55 -3.73 1.95
N ALA A 22 0.75 -3.81 2.19
CA ALA A 22 1.44 -5.08 2.28
C ALA A 22 0.85 -5.95 3.41
N PRO A 23 0.79 -7.28 3.23
CA PRO A 23 0.39 -8.17 4.30
C PRO A 23 1.36 -8.00 5.47
N ASN A 24 0.80 -7.90 6.68
CA ASN A 24 1.52 -7.60 7.93
C ASN A 24 1.99 -6.15 8.11
N VAL A 25 1.53 -5.21 7.27
CA VAL A 25 1.78 -3.78 7.46
C VAL A 25 0.48 -3.08 7.82
N ASP A 26 0.39 -2.51 9.03
CA ASP A 26 -0.76 -1.74 9.47
C ASP A 26 -0.71 -0.27 9.00
N LEU A 27 -1.87 0.37 8.95
CA LEU A 27 -2.03 1.80 8.63
C LEU A 27 -1.12 2.70 9.47
N ALA A 28 -0.93 2.38 10.76
CA ALA A 28 -0.06 3.14 11.65
C ALA A 28 1.40 3.13 11.18
N THR A 29 1.89 1.98 10.71
CA THR A 29 3.24 1.83 10.15
C THR A 29 3.38 2.62 8.86
N ILE A 30 2.37 2.56 7.98
CA ILE A 30 2.36 3.31 6.72
C ILE A 30 2.42 4.80 7.00
N ARG A 31 1.61 5.31 7.94
CA ARG A 31 1.64 6.71 8.37
C ARG A 31 2.97 7.13 8.99
N ALA A 32 3.58 6.27 9.81
CA ALA A 32 4.88 6.57 10.41
C ALA A 32 6.03 6.58 9.39
N LYS A 33 5.89 5.82 8.30
CA LYS A 33 6.89 5.70 7.23
C LYS A 33 6.67 6.66 6.06
N THR A 34 5.45 7.20 5.94
CA THR A 34 5.06 8.09 4.85
C THR A 34 4.92 9.50 5.42
N GLU A 35 5.85 10.38 5.06
CA GLU A 35 5.85 11.78 5.52
C GLU A 35 4.72 12.61 4.88
N ALA A 36 4.11 12.11 3.81
CA ALA A 36 3.02 12.77 3.11
C ALA A 36 1.64 12.40 3.69
N ASP A 37 0.73 13.37 3.73
CA ASP A 37 -0.67 13.12 4.04
C ASP A 37 -1.34 12.31 2.93
N PHE A 38 -2.05 11.25 3.34
CA PHE A 38 -2.81 10.39 2.44
C PHE A 38 -4.19 10.05 3.03
N ILE A 39 -5.13 9.77 2.13
CA ILE A 39 -6.49 9.36 2.42
C ILE A 39 -6.59 7.86 2.24
N VAL A 40 -7.25 7.17 3.16
CA VAL A 40 -7.51 5.73 3.03
C VAL A 40 -8.70 5.52 2.11
N ALA A 41 -8.56 4.68 1.09
CA ALA A 41 -9.66 4.35 0.19
C ALA A 41 -10.76 3.55 0.91
N ASP A 42 -11.99 3.64 0.44
CA ASP A 42 -13.11 2.83 0.97
C ASP A 42 -12.90 1.32 0.69
N ASP A 43 -12.32 0.99 -0.47
CA ASP A 43 -11.92 -0.39 -0.86
C ASP A 43 -10.53 -0.78 -0.31
N PHE A 44 -10.09 -0.17 0.81
CA PHE A 44 -8.77 -0.45 1.36
C PHE A 44 -8.63 -1.92 1.77
N LYS A 45 -7.66 -2.60 1.17
CA LYS A 45 -7.47 -4.05 1.32
C LYS A 45 -6.00 -4.44 1.34
N PRO A 46 -5.66 -5.61 1.90
CA PRO A 46 -4.31 -6.14 1.80
C PRO A 46 -3.97 -6.44 0.34
N MET A 47 -2.73 -6.13 -0.06
CA MET A 47 -2.16 -6.49 -1.34
C MET A 47 -2.17 -8.00 -1.51
N VAL A 48 -2.61 -8.44 -2.69
CA VAL A 48 -2.51 -9.85 -3.07
C VAL A 48 -1.10 -10.13 -3.57
N ILE A 49 -0.19 -10.45 -2.66
CA ILE A 49 1.10 -11.02 -3.04
C ILE A 49 0.87 -12.43 -3.60
N SER A 50 0.77 -12.53 -4.92
CA SER A 50 0.79 -13.83 -5.57
C SER A 50 2.17 -14.44 -5.33
N GLN A 51 2.24 -15.46 -4.47
CA GLN A 51 3.46 -16.20 -4.11
C GLN A 51 4.03 -17.03 -5.29
N LYS A 52 3.88 -16.56 -6.54
CA LYS A 52 4.32 -17.24 -7.76
C LYS A 52 5.73 -16.82 -8.20
N GLY A 53 6.59 -16.47 -7.23
CA GLY A 53 7.95 -16.01 -7.48
C GLY A 53 9.02 -16.50 -6.49
N LEU A 54 8.66 -17.33 -5.51
CA LEU A 54 9.60 -17.96 -4.57
C LEU A 54 9.56 -19.49 -4.72
N SER A 55 9.70 -19.97 -5.95
CA SER A 55 10.27 -21.30 -6.17
C SER A 55 11.77 -21.17 -5.98
N HIS A 56 12.24 -21.41 -4.76
CA HIS A 56 13.64 -21.74 -4.51
C HIS A 56 13.83 -23.14 -5.09
N ASP A 57 14.42 -23.23 -6.28
CA ASP A 57 15.02 -24.46 -6.79
C ASP A 57 16.42 -24.61 -6.17
#